data_AF-A0ABC7ZSZ9-F1
#
_entry.id   AF-A0ABC7ZSZ9-F1
#
_cell.length_a   1.000
_cell.length_b   1.000
_cell.length_c   1.000
_cell.angle_alpha   90.00
_cell.angle_beta   90.00
_cell.angle_gamma   90.00
#
_symmetry.space_group_name_H-M   'P 1'
#
loop_
_entity.id
_entity.type
_entity.pdbx_description
1 polymer ?
#
loop_
_entity_poly.entity_id
_entity_poly.type
_entity_poly.pdbx_seq_one_letter_code
_entity_poly.pdbx_strand_id
1 'polypeptide(L)'
;MHKFTKALAAIGLAAVMSQSAMAENLKLGFLVKQPEEPWFQTEWKFADKAGKDLGFEVIKIAVPDGEKTLNAIDSLAASGAKGFVICTPDPKLGSAIVAKARGYDMKVIAVDDQFVNAKGKPMDTVPLVMMAATKIGERQGQELYKEMQKRGWDVKESAVMAITANELDTARRRTTGSMDALKAAGFPEKQIYQVPTKSNDIPGAFDAANSMLVQHPEVKHWLIVGMNDSTVLGGVRATEGQGFKAADIIGIGINGVDAVSELSKAQATGFYGSLLPSPDVHGYKSSEMLYNWVAKDVEPPKFTEVTDVVLITRDNFKEELEKKGLGGK
;
A
#
# COMPACT_ATOMS: atom_id res chain seq x y z
N MET A 1 -41.22 -5.60 -80.34
CA MET A 1 -42.19 -5.24 -79.28
C MET A 1 -42.07 -6.26 -78.15
N HIS A 2 -42.01 -5.76 -76.90
CA HIS A 2 -42.00 -6.47 -75.61
C HIS A 2 -40.74 -7.26 -75.25
N LYS A 3 -40.21 -7.20 -74.02
CA LYS A 3 -40.06 -6.15 -73.00
C LYS A 3 -39.02 -6.76 -72.04
N PHE A 4 -37.90 -6.08 -71.87
CA PHE A 4 -36.87 -6.38 -70.87
C PHE A 4 -37.47 -6.47 -69.47
N THR A 5 -37.22 -7.55 -68.69
CA THR A 5 -37.10 -7.42 -67.23
C THR A 5 -36.36 -8.61 -66.57
N LYS A 6 -35.08 -8.37 -66.26
CA LYS A 6 -34.39 -8.65 -64.99
C LYS A 6 -34.38 -10.09 -64.44
N ALA A 7 -33.38 -10.85 -64.88
CA ALA A 7 -32.59 -11.69 -63.99
C ALA A 7 -31.34 -10.90 -63.57
N LEU A 8 -31.10 -10.74 -62.26
CA LEU A 8 -29.86 -10.39 -61.55
C LEU A 8 -30.21 -9.55 -60.31
N ALA A 9 -30.00 -10.14 -59.13
CA ALA A 9 -29.56 -9.50 -57.87
C ALA A 9 -30.08 -10.32 -56.66
N ALA A 10 -29.53 -11.53 -56.48
CA ALA A 10 -29.69 -12.32 -55.25
C ALA A 10 -28.37 -12.42 -54.45
N ILE A 11 -27.47 -11.43 -54.61
CA ILE A 11 -26.23 -11.32 -53.85
C ILE A 11 -26.10 -9.85 -53.47
N GLY A 12 -26.42 -9.51 -52.22
CA GLY A 12 -26.25 -8.14 -51.74
C GLY A 12 -27.23 -7.71 -50.66
N LEU A 13 -27.41 -8.50 -49.60
CA LEU A 13 -27.89 -7.96 -48.31
C LEU A 13 -27.51 -8.87 -47.12
N ALA A 14 -26.29 -9.41 -47.12
CA ALA A 14 -25.72 -10.14 -45.99
C ALA A 14 -24.46 -9.45 -45.40
N ALA A 15 -24.26 -8.16 -45.68
CA ALA A 15 -23.02 -7.43 -45.37
C ALA A 15 -23.23 -6.09 -44.65
N VAL A 16 -24.26 -5.94 -43.82
CA VAL A 16 -24.43 -4.76 -42.94
C VAL A 16 -24.95 -5.14 -41.55
N MET A 17 -24.44 -6.22 -40.95
CA MET A 17 -24.61 -6.50 -39.50
C MET A 17 -23.27 -6.55 -38.75
N SER A 18 -22.19 -6.16 -39.42
CA SER A 18 -20.84 -6.20 -38.86
C SER A 18 -20.27 -4.78 -38.83
N GLN A 19 -20.75 -3.96 -37.87
CA GLN A 19 -20.04 -2.84 -37.23
C GLN A 19 -21.00 -2.05 -36.33
N SER A 20 -21.12 -2.48 -35.08
CA SER A 20 -21.24 -1.64 -33.86
C SER A 20 -21.76 -2.45 -32.67
N ALA A 21 -21.27 -3.67 -32.46
CA ALA A 21 -20.98 -4.04 -31.08
C ALA A 21 -19.84 -3.11 -30.66
N MET A 22 -20.16 -2.00 -30.00
CA MET A 22 -19.17 -1.28 -29.21
C MET A 22 -18.51 -2.36 -28.37
N ALA A 23 -17.24 -2.69 -28.63
CA ALA A 23 -16.51 -3.61 -27.78
C ALA A 23 -16.66 -3.05 -26.36
N GLU A 24 -17.38 -3.74 -25.48
CA GLU A 24 -17.43 -3.33 -24.09
C GLU A 24 -15.97 -3.28 -23.62
N ASN A 25 -15.53 -2.10 -23.19
CA ASN A 25 -14.18 -1.93 -22.68
C ASN A 25 -13.98 -2.98 -21.58
N LEU A 26 -12.87 -3.73 -21.65
CA LEU A 26 -12.52 -4.71 -20.63
C LEU A 26 -12.58 -4.03 -19.26
N LYS A 27 -13.24 -4.64 -18.27
CA LYS A 27 -13.34 -4.10 -16.91
C LYS A 27 -12.49 -4.92 -15.94
N LEU A 28 -11.66 -4.24 -15.16
CA LEU A 28 -10.85 -4.83 -14.10
C LEU A 28 -11.08 -4.08 -12.79
N GLY A 29 -11.21 -4.80 -11.68
CA GLY A 29 -11.36 -4.19 -10.36
C GLY A 29 -10.03 -3.78 -9.73
N PHE A 30 -10.05 -2.74 -8.90
CA PHE A 30 -8.96 -2.41 -7.98
C PHE A 30 -9.52 -2.11 -6.59
N LEU A 31 -9.31 -3.05 -5.66
CA LEU A 31 -9.91 -3.06 -4.33
C LEU A 31 -8.87 -2.69 -3.27
N VAL A 32 -9.16 -1.70 -2.44
CA VAL A 32 -8.23 -1.21 -1.40
C VAL A 32 -8.88 -1.16 -0.03
N LYS A 33 -8.14 -1.55 1.02
CA LYS A 33 -8.63 -1.60 2.40
C LYS A 33 -8.84 -0.22 3.04
N GLN A 34 -8.05 0.78 2.67
CA GLN A 34 -8.02 2.10 3.33
C GLN A 34 -8.00 3.23 2.30
N PRO A 35 -9.12 3.53 1.62
CA PRO A 35 -9.17 4.55 0.56
C PRO A 35 -8.80 5.96 1.03
N GLU A 36 -8.82 6.22 2.33
CA GLU A 36 -8.40 7.47 2.95
C GLU A 36 -6.89 7.70 2.89
N GLU A 37 -6.07 6.65 2.77
CA GLU A 37 -4.62 6.80 2.67
C GLU A 37 -4.19 7.30 1.28
N PRO A 38 -3.38 8.36 1.20
CA PRO A 38 -2.78 8.79 -0.06
C PRO A 38 -1.98 7.70 -0.80
N TRP A 39 -1.48 6.68 -0.11
CA TRP A 39 -0.92 5.45 -0.67
C TRP A 39 -1.89 4.79 -1.67
N PHE A 40 -3.05 4.34 -1.20
CA PHE A 40 -4.06 3.65 -2.03
C PHE A 40 -4.67 4.55 -3.09
N GLN A 41 -4.81 5.86 -2.81
CA GLN A 41 -5.24 6.82 -3.82
C GLN A 41 -4.23 6.94 -4.97
N THR A 42 -2.93 6.81 -4.67
CA THR A 42 -1.89 6.81 -5.69
C THR A 42 -1.94 5.52 -6.51
N GLU A 43 -2.13 4.36 -5.86
CA GLU A 43 -2.32 3.11 -6.59
C GLU A 43 -3.50 3.20 -7.57
N TRP A 44 -4.65 3.72 -7.11
CA TRP A 44 -5.82 3.95 -7.98
C TRP A 44 -5.52 4.89 -9.15
N LYS A 45 -4.82 6.00 -8.92
CA LYS A 45 -4.42 6.94 -9.98
C LYS A 45 -3.57 6.24 -11.05
N PHE A 46 -2.66 5.37 -10.64
CA PHE A 46 -1.76 4.67 -11.57
C PHE A 46 -2.38 3.42 -12.18
N ALA A 47 -3.35 2.78 -11.52
CA ALA A 47 -4.24 1.80 -12.13
C ALA A 47 -5.07 2.43 -13.27
N ASP A 48 -5.65 3.61 -13.04
CA ASP A 48 -6.37 4.37 -14.09
C ASP A 48 -5.46 4.72 -15.27
N LYS A 49 -4.18 5.05 -14.99
CA LYS A 49 -3.18 5.30 -16.04
C LYS A 49 -2.94 4.04 -16.87
N ALA A 50 -2.75 2.87 -16.24
CA ALA A 50 -2.63 1.60 -16.94
C ALA A 50 -3.90 1.28 -17.77
N GLY A 51 -5.09 1.57 -17.24
CA GLY A 51 -6.36 1.44 -17.95
C GLY A 51 -6.40 2.25 -19.25
N LYS A 52 -5.96 3.51 -19.19
CA LYS A 52 -5.84 4.39 -20.36
C LYS A 52 -4.82 3.89 -21.38
N ASP A 53 -3.64 3.46 -20.91
CA ASP A 53 -2.53 3.06 -21.77
C ASP A 53 -2.82 1.71 -22.47
N LEU A 54 -3.54 0.79 -21.82
CA LEU A 54 -3.76 -0.59 -22.28
C LEU A 54 -5.19 -0.87 -22.77
N GLY A 55 -6.11 0.07 -22.62
CA GLY A 55 -7.49 -0.02 -23.14
C GLY A 55 -8.43 -0.86 -22.26
N PHE A 56 -8.46 -0.59 -20.95
CA PHE A 56 -9.43 -1.18 -20.02
C PHE A 56 -9.96 -0.15 -19.01
N GLU A 57 -11.12 -0.42 -18.42
CA GLU A 57 -11.74 0.39 -17.36
C GLU A 57 -11.39 -0.18 -15.98
N VAL A 58 -11.06 0.70 -15.03
CA VAL A 58 -10.79 0.35 -13.63
C VAL A 58 -12.03 0.61 -12.77
N ILE A 59 -12.57 -0.44 -12.17
CA ILE A 59 -13.62 -0.32 -11.15
C ILE A 59 -12.96 -0.25 -9.77
N LYS A 60 -12.91 0.97 -9.22
CA LYS A 60 -12.30 1.26 -7.92
C LYS A 60 -13.30 1.03 -6.78
N ILE A 61 -12.99 0.16 -5.82
CA ILE A 61 -13.88 -0.15 -4.69
C ILE A 61 -13.10 -0.16 -3.38
N ALA A 62 -13.64 0.50 -2.35
CA ALA A 62 -13.12 0.42 -0.99
C ALA A 62 -13.61 -0.85 -0.29
N VAL A 63 -12.71 -1.57 0.37
CA VAL A 63 -12.98 -2.84 1.06
C VAL A 63 -12.38 -2.86 2.47
N PRO A 64 -12.84 -2.00 3.40
CA PRO A 64 -12.25 -1.88 4.73
C PRO A 64 -12.54 -3.07 5.67
N ASP A 65 -13.43 -3.98 5.27
CA ASP A 65 -13.79 -5.16 6.05
C ASP A 65 -14.12 -6.36 5.13
N GLY A 66 -14.24 -7.55 5.74
CA GLY A 66 -14.47 -8.79 5.01
C GLY A 66 -15.83 -8.87 4.32
N GLU A 67 -16.88 -8.30 4.90
CA GLU A 67 -18.21 -8.29 4.29
C GLU A 67 -18.20 -7.45 3.01
N LYS A 68 -17.69 -6.22 3.09
CA LYS A 68 -17.52 -5.34 1.92
C LYS A 68 -16.59 -5.94 0.88
N THR A 69 -15.54 -6.66 1.30
CA THR A 69 -14.65 -7.38 0.37
C THR A 69 -15.43 -8.39 -0.48
N LEU A 70 -16.21 -9.25 0.16
CA LEU A 70 -16.95 -10.30 -0.54
C LEU A 70 -18.08 -9.73 -1.40
N ASN A 71 -18.78 -8.70 -0.91
CA ASN A 71 -19.83 -8.00 -1.66
C ASN A 71 -19.26 -7.21 -2.85
N ALA A 72 -18.06 -6.62 -2.73
CA ALA A 72 -17.39 -5.93 -3.82
C ALA A 72 -17.06 -6.89 -4.98
N ILE A 73 -16.64 -8.13 -4.67
CA ILE A 73 -16.39 -9.16 -5.69
C ILE A 73 -17.70 -9.53 -6.41
N ASP A 74 -18.83 -9.60 -5.70
CA ASP A 74 -20.15 -9.80 -6.33
C ASP A 74 -20.52 -8.63 -7.26
N SER A 75 -20.28 -7.39 -6.82
CA SER A 75 -20.52 -6.20 -7.62
C SER A 75 -19.66 -6.16 -8.89
N LEU A 76 -18.40 -6.64 -8.82
CA LEU A 76 -17.52 -6.76 -9.98
C LEU A 76 -18.03 -7.80 -10.97
N ALA A 77 -18.46 -8.97 -10.47
CA ALA A 77 -19.05 -10.02 -11.30
C ALA A 77 -20.30 -9.52 -12.02
N ALA A 78 -21.20 -8.83 -11.31
CA ALA A 78 -22.40 -8.21 -11.87
C ALA A 78 -22.07 -7.12 -12.92
N SER A 79 -20.93 -6.45 -12.77
CA SER A 79 -20.44 -5.43 -13.71
C SER A 79 -19.68 -6.01 -14.92
N GLY A 80 -19.56 -7.34 -15.00
CA GLY A 80 -18.86 -8.05 -16.07
C GLY A 80 -17.33 -7.98 -16.01
N ALA A 81 -16.76 -7.62 -14.85
CA ALA A 81 -15.31 -7.56 -14.67
C ALA A 81 -14.68 -8.95 -14.83
N LYS A 82 -13.45 -9.01 -15.36
CA LYS A 82 -12.74 -10.28 -15.68
C LYS A 82 -11.62 -10.62 -14.68
N GLY A 83 -11.40 -9.75 -13.72
CA GLY A 83 -10.41 -9.92 -12.67
C GLY A 83 -10.27 -8.66 -11.85
N PHE A 84 -9.49 -8.76 -10.77
CA PHE A 84 -9.21 -7.62 -9.91
C PHE A 84 -7.87 -7.71 -9.21
N VAL A 85 -7.29 -6.54 -8.95
CA VAL A 85 -6.21 -6.33 -7.99
C VAL A 85 -6.82 -6.04 -6.62
N ILE A 86 -6.24 -6.58 -5.54
CA ILE A 86 -6.76 -6.35 -4.19
C ILE A 86 -5.65 -6.23 -3.13
N CYS A 87 -5.71 -5.17 -2.33
CA CYS A 87 -5.10 -5.11 -1.01
C CYS A 87 -6.18 -5.45 0.02
N THR A 88 -6.07 -6.64 0.63
CA THR A 88 -7.12 -7.18 1.50
C THR A 88 -7.11 -6.54 2.88
N PRO A 89 -8.27 -6.28 3.51
CA PRO A 89 -8.32 -5.79 4.89
C PRO A 89 -7.91 -6.85 5.92
N ASP A 90 -7.95 -8.14 5.57
CA ASP A 90 -7.50 -9.25 6.40
C ASP A 90 -6.88 -10.35 5.52
N PRO A 91 -5.57 -10.63 5.65
CA PRO A 91 -4.88 -11.71 4.95
C PRO A 91 -5.58 -13.08 4.98
N LYS A 92 -6.33 -13.38 6.05
CA LYS A 92 -7.06 -14.65 6.22
C LYS A 92 -8.27 -14.79 5.30
N LEU A 93 -8.75 -13.71 4.70
CA LEU A 93 -9.81 -13.74 3.69
C LEU A 93 -9.37 -14.39 2.37
N GLY A 94 -8.06 -14.62 2.17
CA GLY A 94 -7.50 -15.08 0.91
C GLY A 94 -8.19 -16.33 0.33
N SER A 95 -8.54 -17.30 1.16
CA SER A 95 -9.26 -18.50 0.71
C SER A 95 -10.67 -18.19 0.19
N ALA A 96 -11.41 -17.31 0.88
CA ALA A 96 -12.76 -16.91 0.48
C ALA A 96 -12.73 -16.04 -0.79
N ILE A 97 -11.76 -15.12 -0.90
CA ILE A 97 -11.54 -14.29 -2.09
C ILE A 97 -11.26 -15.15 -3.31
N VAL A 98 -10.31 -16.10 -3.21
CA VAL A 98 -9.94 -17.00 -4.31
C VAL A 98 -11.11 -17.89 -4.71
N ALA A 99 -11.86 -18.43 -3.75
CA ALA A 99 -13.02 -19.28 -4.03
C ALA A 99 -14.12 -18.51 -4.77
N LYS A 100 -14.45 -17.29 -4.33
CA LYS A 100 -15.46 -16.45 -4.97
C LYS A 100 -15.01 -16.00 -6.37
N ALA A 101 -13.76 -15.56 -6.53
CA ALA A 101 -13.23 -15.17 -7.83
C ALA A 101 -13.26 -16.34 -8.83
N ARG A 102 -12.91 -17.55 -8.40
CA ARG A 102 -13.03 -18.77 -9.22
C ARG A 102 -14.48 -19.05 -9.63
N GLY A 103 -15.44 -18.85 -8.73
CA GLY A 103 -16.86 -19.03 -9.04
C GLY A 103 -17.40 -18.08 -10.11
N TYR A 104 -16.69 -16.98 -10.37
CA TYR A 104 -17.01 -15.97 -11.39
C TYR A 104 -16.00 -15.93 -12.55
N ASP A 105 -15.11 -16.92 -12.65
CA ASP A 105 -14.04 -16.96 -13.65
C ASP A 105 -13.14 -15.70 -13.68
N MET A 106 -12.98 -15.04 -12.53
CA MET A 106 -12.16 -13.83 -12.37
C MET A 106 -10.72 -14.17 -11.97
N LYS A 107 -9.74 -13.51 -12.61
CA LYS A 107 -8.33 -13.55 -12.20
C LYS A 107 -8.06 -12.62 -11.02
N VAL A 108 -7.13 -12.99 -10.14
CA VAL A 108 -6.83 -12.24 -8.91
C VAL A 108 -5.33 -12.01 -8.78
N ILE A 109 -4.94 -10.76 -8.54
CA ILE A 109 -3.59 -10.38 -8.10
C ILE A 109 -3.70 -9.69 -6.75
N ALA A 110 -2.88 -10.09 -5.79
CA ALA A 110 -2.75 -9.39 -4.52
C ALA A 110 -1.74 -8.24 -4.66
N VAL A 111 -2.02 -7.12 -4.00
CA VAL A 111 -1.07 -6.00 -3.85
C VAL A 111 -0.90 -5.65 -2.37
N ASP A 112 0.32 -5.33 -1.98
CA ASP A 112 0.79 -5.00 -0.62
C ASP A 112 0.72 -6.14 0.42
N ASP A 113 -0.48 -6.68 0.63
CA ASP A 113 -0.79 -7.63 1.70
C ASP A 113 -0.97 -9.05 1.13
N GLN A 114 -0.02 -9.92 1.46
CA GLN A 114 -0.06 -11.32 1.03
C GLN A 114 -1.20 -12.08 1.69
N PHE A 115 -1.94 -12.87 0.89
CA PHE A 115 -2.95 -13.78 1.41
C PHE A 115 -2.32 -14.91 2.23
N VAL A 116 -3.02 -15.33 3.27
CA VAL A 116 -2.66 -16.49 4.07
C VAL A 116 -3.83 -17.47 4.19
N ASN A 117 -3.51 -18.75 4.36
CA ASN A 117 -4.51 -19.75 4.67
C ASN A 117 -4.94 -19.70 6.16
N ALA A 118 -5.88 -20.56 6.55
CA ALA A 118 -6.39 -20.63 7.92
C ALA A 118 -5.31 -20.91 8.99
N LYS A 119 -4.14 -21.46 8.61
CA LYS A 119 -2.99 -21.70 9.50
C LYS A 119 -1.99 -20.53 9.51
N GLY A 120 -2.31 -19.42 8.86
CA GLY A 120 -1.42 -18.26 8.73
C GLY A 120 -0.22 -18.50 7.81
N LYS A 121 -0.26 -19.52 6.93
CA LYS A 121 0.80 -19.75 5.94
C LYS A 121 0.48 -19.02 4.64
N PRO A 122 1.49 -18.41 3.99
CA PRO A 122 1.33 -17.77 2.68
C PRO A 122 0.59 -18.62 1.66
N MET A 123 -0.26 -17.98 0.85
CA MET A 123 -0.92 -18.59 -0.31
C MET A 123 -0.10 -18.29 -1.58
N ASP A 124 1.05 -18.95 -1.74
CA ASP A 124 2.04 -18.67 -2.79
C ASP A 124 1.55 -18.87 -4.24
N THR A 125 0.34 -19.39 -4.43
CA THR A 125 -0.27 -19.58 -5.74
C THR A 125 -0.88 -18.30 -6.33
N VAL A 126 -1.21 -17.31 -5.49
CA VAL A 126 -1.78 -16.02 -5.91
C VAL A 126 -0.63 -15.06 -6.21
N PRO A 127 -0.53 -14.50 -7.43
CA PRO A 127 0.47 -13.48 -7.73
C PRO A 127 0.39 -12.31 -6.77
N LEU A 128 1.56 -11.89 -6.26
CA LEU A 128 1.70 -10.78 -5.33
C LEU A 128 2.68 -9.74 -5.87
N VAL A 129 2.27 -8.47 -5.83
CA VAL A 129 3.16 -7.31 -5.95
C VAL A 129 3.25 -6.64 -4.59
N MET A 130 4.45 -6.49 -4.03
CA MET A 130 4.62 -5.80 -2.76
C MET A 130 5.98 -5.10 -2.63
N MET A 131 6.10 -4.23 -1.65
CA MET A 131 7.36 -3.58 -1.32
C MET A 131 8.35 -4.56 -0.65
N ALA A 132 9.65 -4.24 -0.73
CA ALA A 132 10.72 -4.94 -0.03
C ALA A 132 10.70 -4.66 1.49
N ALA A 133 9.68 -5.18 2.18
CA ALA A 133 9.30 -4.81 3.55
C ALA A 133 10.48 -4.86 4.54
N THR A 134 11.27 -5.94 4.52
CA THR A 134 12.44 -6.07 5.41
C THR A 134 13.50 -5.01 5.11
N LYS A 135 13.80 -4.75 3.84
CA LYS A 135 14.83 -3.78 3.43
C LYS A 135 14.44 -2.34 3.72
N ILE A 136 13.17 -2.00 3.53
CA ILE A 136 12.65 -0.68 3.89
C ILE A 136 12.63 -0.52 5.42
N GLY A 137 12.28 -1.59 6.17
CA GLY A 137 12.40 -1.63 7.63
C GLY A 137 13.84 -1.39 8.11
N GLU A 138 14.80 -2.15 7.58
CA GLU A 138 16.24 -1.97 7.85
C GLU A 138 16.67 -0.51 7.60
N ARG A 139 16.24 0.06 6.46
CA ARG A 139 16.53 1.46 6.12
C ARG A 139 15.93 2.45 7.12
N GLN A 140 14.73 2.20 7.63
CA GLN A 140 14.10 3.05 8.64
C GLN A 140 14.98 3.08 9.91
N GLY A 141 15.38 1.92 10.42
CA GLY A 141 16.23 1.83 11.61
C GLY A 141 17.59 2.51 11.42
N GLN A 142 18.19 2.37 10.22
CA GLN A 142 19.44 3.04 9.87
C GLN A 142 19.32 4.57 9.90
N GLU A 143 18.28 5.13 9.29
CA GLU A 143 18.09 6.59 9.25
C GLU A 143 17.66 7.15 10.61
N LEU A 144 16.90 6.40 11.41
CA LEU A 144 16.58 6.73 12.81
C LEU A 144 17.87 6.86 13.63
N TYR A 145 18.76 5.87 13.56
CA TYR A 145 20.01 5.89 14.30
C TYR A 145 20.96 7.00 13.83
N LYS A 146 21.00 7.26 12.52
CA LYS A 146 21.79 8.35 11.94
C LYS A 146 21.32 9.72 12.42
N GLU A 147 20.02 9.97 12.45
CA GLU A 147 19.46 11.22 12.95
C GLU A 147 19.67 11.37 14.46
N MET A 148 19.55 10.28 15.24
CA MET A 148 19.90 10.27 16.67
C MET A 148 21.35 10.71 16.91
N GLN A 149 22.30 10.14 16.18
CA GLN A 149 23.71 10.50 16.28
C GLN A 149 23.96 11.96 15.86
N LYS A 150 23.29 12.44 14.81
CA LYS A 150 23.38 13.83 14.35
C LYS A 150 22.91 14.81 15.44
N ARG A 151 21.88 14.44 16.21
CA ARG A 151 21.38 15.24 17.34
C ARG A 151 22.21 15.09 18.62
N GLY A 152 23.15 14.15 18.66
CA GLY A 152 24.04 13.94 19.82
C GLY A 152 23.31 13.47 21.08
N TRP A 153 22.19 12.74 20.94
CA TRP A 153 21.42 12.24 22.08
C TRP A 153 22.25 11.27 22.93
N ASP A 154 22.15 11.38 24.27
CA ASP A 154 22.71 10.36 25.16
C ASP A 154 21.81 9.11 25.12
N VAL A 155 22.43 8.00 24.70
CA VAL A 155 21.76 6.70 24.58
C VAL A 155 21.20 6.19 25.92
N LYS A 156 21.75 6.62 27.06
CA LYS A 156 21.29 6.18 28.40
C LYS A 156 19.91 6.71 28.77
N GLU A 157 19.51 7.84 28.17
CA GLU A 157 18.21 8.49 28.38
C GLU A 157 17.32 8.44 27.12
N SER A 158 17.71 7.64 26.13
CA SER A 158 16.96 7.44 24.88
C SER A 158 16.27 6.06 24.86
N ALA A 159 15.12 5.94 24.21
CA ALA A 159 14.46 4.65 23.99
C ALA A 159 13.86 4.55 22.59
N VAL A 160 13.60 3.32 22.15
CA VAL A 160 12.82 3.01 20.94
C VAL A 160 11.42 2.59 21.36
N MET A 161 10.41 3.23 20.80
CA MET A 161 9.04 2.76 20.82
C MET A 161 8.72 2.09 19.49
N ALA A 162 8.53 0.78 19.50
CA ALA A 162 8.12 0.02 18.32
C ALA A 162 6.63 -0.30 18.39
N ILE A 163 5.83 0.44 17.63
CA ILE A 163 4.39 0.21 17.48
C ILE A 163 4.19 -0.87 16.42
N THR A 164 3.69 -2.03 16.83
CA THR A 164 3.68 -3.25 16.02
C THR A 164 2.27 -3.68 15.60
N ALA A 165 2.17 -4.34 14.45
CA ALA A 165 0.97 -5.01 13.94
C ALA A 165 1.39 -6.39 13.41
N ASN A 166 1.74 -7.29 14.33
CA ASN A 166 2.48 -8.52 14.02
C ASN A 166 1.65 -9.58 13.27
N GLU A 167 0.33 -9.44 13.33
CA GLU A 167 -0.64 -10.26 12.60
C GLU A 167 -0.54 -10.04 11.08
N LEU A 168 -0.02 -8.88 10.65
CA LEU A 168 0.20 -8.54 9.25
C LEU A 168 1.68 -8.72 8.88
N ASP A 169 1.98 -9.65 7.97
CA ASP A 169 3.35 -10.04 7.60
C ASP A 169 4.22 -8.86 7.13
N THR A 170 3.70 -8.04 6.21
CA THR A 170 4.42 -6.90 5.64
C THR A 170 4.72 -5.84 6.70
N ALA A 171 3.82 -5.65 7.69
CA ALA A 171 4.04 -4.74 8.81
C ALA A 171 5.08 -5.29 9.78
N ARG A 172 4.94 -6.57 10.17
CA ARG A 172 5.88 -7.29 11.03
C ARG A 172 7.30 -7.24 10.47
N ARG A 173 7.49 -7.48 9.17
CA ARG A 173 8.81 -7.44 8.52
C ARG A 173 9.44 -6.05 8.55
N ARG A 174 8.66 -4.99 8.37
CA ARG A 174 9.14 -3.60 8.46
C ARG A 174 9.62 -3.25 9.87
N THR A 175 8.78 -3.46 10.89
CA THR A 175 9.15 -3.12 12.27
C THR A 175 10.28 -4.02 12.80
N THR A 176 10.28 -5.31 12.47
CA THR A 176 11.38 -6.23 12.82
C THR A 176 12.69 -5.78 12.18
N GLY A 177 12.70 -5.49 10.87
CA GLY A 177 13.90 -5.01 10.18
C GLY A 177 14.45 -3.70 10.75
N SER A 178 13.56 -2.79 11.16
CA SER A 178 13.94 -1.52 11.80
C SER A 178 14.58 -1.73 13.18
N MET A 179 13.97 -2.56 14.03
CA MET A 179 14.55 -2.94 15.33
C MET A 179 15.88 -3.68 15.17
N ASP A 180 16.00 -4.57 14.19
CA ASP A 180 17.24 -5.31 13.92
C ASP A 180 18.37 -4.38 13.45
N ALA A 181 18.07 -3.41 12.58
CA ALA A 181 19.04 -2.41 12.15
C ALA A 181 19.50 -1.50 13.31
N LEU A 182 18.58 -1.10 14.20
CA LEU A 182 18.92 -0.32 15.40
C LEU A 182 19.84 -1.11 16.34
N LYS A 183 19.53 -2.38 16.61
CA LYS A 183 20.40 -3.28 17.40
C LYS A 183 21.77 -3.46 16.75
N ALA A 184 21.81 -3.68 15.44
CA ALA A 184 23.05 -3.84 14.68
C ALA A 184 23.93 -2.58 14.71
N ALA A 185 23.32 -1.38 14.79
CA ALA A 185 24.03 -0.12 14.94
C ALA A 185 24.51 0.17 16.38
N GLY A 186 24.15 -0.68 17.36
CA GLY A 186 24.57 -0.59 18.75
C GLY A 186 23.53 0.00 19.70
N PHE A 187 22.28 0.21 19.27
CA PHE A 187 21.22 0.64 20.18
C PHE A 187 20.93 -0.45 21.23
N PRO A 188 20.86 -0.13 22.54
CA PRO A 188 20.67 -1.14 23.59
C PRO A 188 19.33 -1.87 23.46
N GLU A 189 19.36 -3.19 23.27
CA GLU A 189 18.15 -4.01 23.10
C GLU A 189 17.16 -3.86 24.26
N LYS A 190 17.66 -3.71 25.50
CA LYS A 190 16.84 -3.49 26.70
C LYS A 190 16.06 -2.17 26.73
N GLN A 191 16.32 -1.26 25.79
CA GLN A 191 15.66 0.04 25.64
C GLN A 191 14.79 0.09 24.37
N ILE A 192 14.50 -1.08 23.77
CA ILE A 192 13.55 -1.23 22.66
C ILE A 192 12.25 -1.80 23.22
N TYR A 193 11.23 -0.95 23.32
CA TYR A 193 9.95 -1.31 23.89
C TYR A 193 8.91 -1.49 22.78
N GLN A 194 8.35 -2.70 22.70
CA GLN A 194 7.32 -3.02 21.72
C GLN A 194 5.93 -2.83 22.32
N VAL A 195 5.01 -2.26 21.53
CA VAL A 195 3.59 -2.13 21.89
C VAL A 195 2.73 -2.48 20.67
N PRO A 196 1.73 -3.36 20.78
CA PRO A 196 0.84 -3.64 19.67
C PRO A 196 -0.17 -2.51 19.48
N THR A 197 -0.43 -2.13 18.23
CA THR A 197 -1.59 -1.29 17.88
C THR A 197 -2.80 -2.18 17.55
N LYS A 198 -4.02 -1.66 17.80
CA LYS A 198 -5.27 -2.35 17.47
C LYS A 198 -5.73 -2.09 16.04
N SER A 199 -5.26 -0.99 15.44
CA SER A 199 -5.59 -0.55 14.09
C SER A 199 -4.37 0.14 13.45
N ASN A 200 -4.24 0.02 12.13
CA ASN A 200 -3.10 0.55 11.37
C ASN A 200 -3.33 2.02 10.96
N ASP A 201 -3.82 2.82 11.89
CA ASP A 201 -4.18 4.22 11.71
C ASP A 201 -3.60 5.10 12.84
N ILE A 202 -3.80 6.41 12.72
CA ILE A 202 -3.31 7.37 13.71
C ILE A 202 -3.93 7.11 15.10
N PRO A 203 -5.26 6.92 15.27
CA PRO A 203 -5.86 6.67 16.58
C PRO A 203 -5.33 5.41 17.28
N GLY A 204 -5.24 4.28 16.59
CA GLY A 204 -4.75 3.04 17.18
C GLY A 204 -3.30 3.16 17.65
N ALA A 205 -2.45 3.78 16.82
CA ALA A 205 -1.06 4.00 17.18
C ALA A 205 -0.89 5.04 18.29
N PHE A 206 -1.74 6.07 18.35
CA PHE A 206 -1.77 7.05 19.43
C PHE A 206 -2.11 6.40 20.79
N ASP A 207 -3.11 5.53 20.83
CA ASP A 207 -3.49 4.79 22.05
C ASP A 207 -2.35 3.87 22.51
N ALA A 208 -1.75 3.12 21.57
CA ALA A 208 -0.61 2.26 21.85
C ALA A 208 0.57 3.05 22.42
N ALA A 209 0.95 4.15 21.76
CA ALA A 209 2.06 5.00 22.18
C ALA A 209 1.83 5.64 23.55
N ASN A 210 0.63 6.18 23.83
CA ASN A 210 0.31 6.73 25.14
C ASN A 210 0.48 5.70 26.26
N SER A 211 0.05 4.46 26.03
CA SER A 211 0.19 3.39 27.02
C SER A 211 1.66 3.08 27.33
N MET A 212 2.56 3.21 26.34
CA MET A 212 3.99 2.99 26.51
C MET A 212 4.68 4.18 27.20
N LEU A 213 4.32 5.41 26.83
CA LEU A 213 4.94 6.63 27.39
C LEU A 213 4.79 6.74 28.91
N VAL A 214 3.61 6.42 29.43
CA VAL A 214 3.35 6.51 30.89
C VAL A 214 4.09 5.45 31.70
N GLN A 215 4.55 4.37 31.07
CA GLN A 215 5.34 3.31 31.72
C GLN A 215 6.84 3.65 31.79
N HIS A 216 7.29 4.64 31.01
CA HIS A 216 8.71 4.97 30.85
C HIS A 216 9.01 6.47 31.08
N PRO A 217 8.68 7.03 32.27
CA PRO A 217 8.91 8.45 32.58
C PRO A 217 10.40 8.84 32.67
N GLU A 218 11.29 7.86 32.76
CA GLU A 218 12.74 8.05 32.78
C GLU A 218 13.30 8.50 31.42
N VAL A 219 12.63 8.17 30.31
CA VAL A 219 13.12 8.43 28.95
C VAL A 219 12.99 9.92 28.61
N LYS A 220 14.04 10.49 28.02
CA LYS A 220 14.11 11.88 27.55
C LYS A 220 14.00 12.00 26.04
N HIS A 221 14.44 11.00 25.29
CA HIS A 221 14.37 11.02 23.83
C HIS A 221 13.77 9.74 23.25
N TRP A 222 12.87 9.87 22.28
CA TRP A 222 12.21 8.72 21.65
C TRP A 222 12.52 8.60 20.15
N LEU A 223 12.95 7.40 19.77
CA LEU A 223 12.86 6.92 18.39
C LEU A 223 11.52 6.19 18.22
N ILE A 224 10.74 6.56 17.21
CA ILE A 224 9.43 5.94 16.96
C ILE A 224 9.53 5.07 15.71
N VAL A 225 9.36 3.76 15.91
CA VAL A 225 9.30 2.73 14.88
C VAL A 225 7.83 2.36 14.65
N GLY A 226 7.42 2.37 13.39
CA GLY A 226 6.08 1.98 12.94
C GLY A 226 6.14 1.56 11.47
N MET A 227 5.16 0.78 11.02
CA MET A 227 5.20 0.19 9.68
C MET A 227 4.82 1.14 8.54
N ASN A 228 4.08 2.21 8.84
CA ASN A 228 3.68 3.24 7.88
C ASN A 228 3.67 4.65 8.53
N ASP A 229 3.44 5.67 7.71
CA ASP A 229 3.33 7.07 8.13
C ASP A 229 2.26 7.27 9.23
N SER A 230 1.05 6.73 9.07
CA SER A 230 -0.05 6.85 10.04
C SER A 230 0.34 6.32 11.43
N THR A 231 1.00 5.17 11.48
CA THR A 231 1.44 4.56 12.74
C THR A 231 2.47 5.44 13.44
N VAL A 232 3.47 5.92 12.71
CA VAL A 232 4.51 6.79 13.27
C VAL A 232 3.92 8.14 13.69
N LEU A 233 3.00 8.71 12.91
CA LEU A 233 2.28 9.93 13.25
C LEU A 233 1.48 9.77 14.55
N GLY A 234 0.77 8.66 14.76
CA GLY A 234 0.08 8.39 16.02
C GLY A 234 1.02 8.39 17.22
N GLY A 235 2.20 7.78 17.08
CA GLY A 235 3.27 7.86 18.08
C GLY A 235 3.74 9.29 18.34
N VAL A 236 4.02 10.07 17.29
CA VAL A 236 4.46 11.47 17.41
C VAL A 236 3.41 12.31 18.12
N ARG A 237 2.12 12.18 17.75
CA ARG A 237 1.02 12.89 18.42
C ARG A 237 0.91 12.54 19.91
N ALA A 238 1.14 11.28 20.28
CA ALA A 238 1.14 10.87 21.69
C ALA A 238 2.29 11.53 22.47
N THR A 239 3.49 11.61 21.88
CA THR A 239 4.64 12.27 22.53
C THR A 239 4.42 13.77 22.75
N GLU A 240 3.80 14.46 21.80
CA GLU A 240 3.41 15.87 21.94
C GLU A 240 2.42 16.07 23.10
N GLY A 241 1.43 15.17 23.23
CA GLY A 241 0.47 15.17 24.33
C GLY A 241 1.11 14.96 25.71
N GLN A 242 2.25 14.27 25.78
CA GLN A 242 3.04 14.07 26.99
C GLN A 242 4.11 15.15 27.21
N GLY A 243 4.11 16.21 26.39
CA GLY A 243 4.97 17.39 26.58
C GLY A 243 6.39 17.27 26.01
N PHE A 244 6.69 16.22 25.24
CA PHE A 244 7.96 16.15 24.52
C PHE A 244 8.02 17.22 23.42
N LYS A 245 9.20 17.82 23.22
CA LYS A 245 9.42 18.77 22.12
C LYS A 245 9.89 18.01 20.88
N ALA A 246 9.71 18.60 19.70
CA ALA A 246 10.16 18.02 18.44
C ALA A 246 11.65 17.63 18.41
N ALA A 247 12.49 18.35 19.16
CA ALA A 247 13.93 18.08 19.26
C ALA A 247 14.25 16.73 19.95
N ASP A 248 13.35 16.24 20.80
CA ASP A 248 13.49 15.04 21.62
C ASP A 248 12.84 13.80 20.97
N ILE A 249 12.27 13.97 19.77
CA ILE A 249 11.51 12.92 19.07
C ILE A 249 12.03 12.78 17.63
N ILE A 250 12.23 11.53 17.21
CA ILE A 250 12.51 11.17 15.82
C ILE A 250 11.59 10.01 15.43
N GLY A 251 10.54 10.31 14.68
CA GLY A 251 9.75 9.35 13.93
C GLY A 251 10.07 9.43 12.45
N ILE A 252 10.34 8.29 11.81
CA ILE A 252 10.47 8.20 10.34
C ILE A 252 9.41 7.23 9.85
N GLY A 253 8.43 7.75 9.10
CA GLY A 253 7.38 6.94 8.50
C GLY A 253 7.83 6.14 7.27
N ILE A 254 6.89 5.38 6.71
CA ILE A 254 7.04 4.65 5.46
C ILE A 254 5.74 4.88 4.68
N ASN A 255 5.87 5.19 3.38
CA ASN A 255 4.84 5.42 2.33
C ASN A 255 5.16 6.73 1.61
N GLY A 256 5.50 7.77 2.37
CA GLY A 256 5.95 9.07 1.88
C GLY A 256 4.81 9.98 1.42
N VAL A 257 3.93 9.47 0.56
CA VAL A 257 2.77 10.23 0.06
C VAL A 257 1.76 10.57 1.17
N ASP A 258 1.74 9.83 2.26
CA ASP A 258 0.85 10.08 3.41
C ASP A 258 1.43 11.15 4.35
N ALA A 259 2.76 11.34 4.32
CA ALA A 259 3.49 12.29 5.16
C ALA A 259 3.48 13.74 4.63
N VAL A 260 2.98 13.99 3.42
CA VAL A 260 3.06 15.32 2.76
C VAL A 260 2.46 16.43 3.62
N SER A 261 1.31 16.18 4.24
CA SER A 261 0.64 17.16 5.10
C SER A 261 1.46 17.53 6.33
N GLU A 262 2.14 16.55 6.94
CA GLU A 262 2.99 16.74 8.10
C GLU A 262 4.26 17.52 7.73
N LEU A 263 4.93 17.12 6.64
CA LEU A 263 6.15 17.77 6.18
C LEU A 263 5.90 19.20 5.67
N SER A 264 4.67 19.52 5.26
CA SER A 264 4.25 20.86 4.82
C SER A 264 3.92 21.83 5.94
N LYS A 265 3.86 21.38 7.21
CA LYS A 265 3.59 22.28 8.35
C LYS A 265 4.64 23.39 8.45
N ALA A 266 4.24 24.55 8.98
CA ALA A 266 5.14 25.68 9.17
C ALA A 266 6.31 25.35 10.13
N GLN A 267 6.02 24.62 11.20
CA GLN A 267 7.00 24.19 12.19
C GLN A 267 7.35 22.71 12.00
N ALA A 268 8.61 22.36 12.30
CA ALA A 268 9.01 20.97 12.39
C ALA A 268 8.38 20.30 13.62
N THR A 269 8.07 19.00 13.50
CA THR A 269 7.52 18.17 14.57
C THR A 269 8.45 16.99 14.86
N GLY A 270 8.07 16.09 15.77
CA GLY A 270 8.80 14.84 15.99
C GLY A 270 8.78 13.89 14.79
N PHE A 271 7.91 14.12 13.80
CA PHE A 271 7.91 13.38 12.54
C PHE A 271 8.99 13.97 11.62
N TYR A 272 10.15 13.32 11.59
CA TYR A 272 11.34 13.83 10.91
C TYR A 272 11.28 13.70 9.39
N GLY A 273 10.72 12.59 8.91
CA GLY A 273 10.70 12.26 7.50
C GLY A 273 9.94 10.98 7.24
N SER A 274 9.93 10.55 5.98
CA SER A 274 9.32 9.29 5.58
C SER A 274 10.16 8.62 4.50
N LEU A 275 10.21 7.30 4.50
CA LEU A 275 10.73 6.54 3.38
C LEU A 275 9.63 6.43 2.32
N LEU A 276 9.86 7.05 1.16
CA LEU A 276 8.98 7.07 -0.01
C LEU A 276 9.30 5.88 -0.93
N PRO A 277 8.45 4.83 -0.99
CA PRO A 277 8.56 3.72 -1.92
C PRO A 277 7.97 4.11 -3.29
N SER A 278 7.41 3.16 -4.03
CA SER A 278 6.80 3.40 -5.36
C SER A 278 5.35 2.90 -5.45
N PRO A 279 4.37 3.60 -4.82
CA PRO A 279 2.94 3.24 -4.96
C PRO A 279 2.43 3.39 -6.40
N ASP A 280 3.08 4.25 -7.19
CA ASP A 280 2.88 4.36 -8.63
C ASP A 280 3.17 3.04 -9.35
N VAL A 281 4.28 2.38 -9.00
CA VAL A 281 4.63 1.06 -9.54
C VAL A 281 3.63 0.01 -9.07
N HIS A 282 3.23 0.02 -7.81
CA HIS A 282 2.26 -0.95 -7.29
C HIS A 282 0.93 -0.88 -8.04
N GLY A 283 0.36 0.32 -8.20
CA GLY A 283 -0.89 0.53 -8.92
C GLY A 283 -0.80 0.18 -10.41
N TYR A 284 0.23 0.69 -11.11
CA TYR A 284 0.37 0.47 -12.55
C TYR A 284 0.72 -0.99 -12.88
N LYS A 285 1.75 -1.53 -12.23
CA LYS A 285 2.32 -2.84 -12.58
C LYS A 285 1.37 -3.99 -12.27
N SER A 286 0.69 -3.95 -11.12
CA SER A 286 -0.30 -4.97 -10.78
C SER A 286 -1.47 -4.97 -11.77
N SER A 287 -1.93 -3.79 -12.18
CA SER A 287 -3.00 -3.62 -13.17
C SER A 287 -2.57 -4.10 -14.57
N GLU A 288 -1.34 -3.76 -14.99
CA GLU A 288 -0.75 -4.24 -16.24
C GLU A 288 -0.61 -5.78 -16.25
N MET A 289 -0.10 -6.36 -15.17
CA MET A 289 0.02 -7.82 -15.01
C MET A 289 -1.34 -8.50 -15.10
N LEU A 290 -2.36 -7.94 -14.44
CA LEU A 290 -3.72 -8.47 -14.49
C LEU A 290 -4.32 -8.36 -15.90
N TYR A 291 -4.13 -7.21 -16.56
CA TYR A 291 -4.56 -7.02 -17.95
C TYR A 291 -3.93 -8.06 -18.88
N ASN A 292 -2.61 -8.24 -18.83
CA ASN A 292 -1.92 -9.21 -19.67
C ASN A 292 -2.39 -10.64 -19.39
N TRP A 293 -2.67 -10.97 -18.14
CA TRP A 293 -3.22 -12.28 -17.79
C TRP A 293 -4.62 -12.49 -18.33
N VAL A 294 -5.49 -11.49 -18.23
CA VAL A 294 -6.88 -11.58 -18.68
C VAL A 294 -7.00 -11.54 -20.20
N ALA A 295 -6.31 -10.61 -20.86
CA ALA A 295 -6.47 -10.34 -22.28
C ALA A 295 -5.62 -11.26 -23.17
N LYS A 296 -4.51 -11.80 -22.64
CA LYS A 296 -3.49 -12.53 -23.42
C LYS A 296 -3.11 -13.86 -22.81
N ASP A 297 -3.72 -14.25 -21.70
CA ASP A 297 -3.40 -15.47 -20.93
C ASP A 297 -1.91 -15.56 -20.51
N VAL A 298 -1.27 -14.40 -20.30
CA VAL A 298 0.12 -14.34 -19.83
C VAL A 298 0.13 -14.43 -18.30
N GLU A 299 0.51 -15.59 -17.76
CA GLU A 299 0.54 -15.80 -16.31
C GLU A 299 1.54 -14.85 -15.61
N PRO A 300 1.14 -14.10 -14.57
CA PRO A 300 2.04 -13.23 -13.85
C PRO A 300 3.05 -14.01 -12.98
N PRO A 301 4.26 -13.47 -12.73
CA PRO A 301 5.14 -14.02 -11.72
C PRO A 301 4.44 -14.08 -10.35
N LYS A 302 4.68 -15.16 -9.60
CA LYS A 302 4.05 -15.35 -8.27
C LYS A 302 4.43 -14.28 -7.26
N PHE A 303 5.63 -13.72 -7.39
CA PHE A 303 6.12 -12.68 -6.49
C PHE A 303 6.88 -11.62 -7.28
N THR A 304 6.51 -10.36 -7.07
CA THR A 304 7.21 -9.17 -7.55
C THR A 304 7.49 -8.28 -6.36
N GLU A 305 8.78 -8.11 -6.05
CA GLU A 305 9.23 -7.20 -4.99
C GLU A 305 9.64 -5.85 -5.59
N VAL A 306 9.15 -4.76 -5.01
CA VAL A 306 9.51 -3.38 -5.37
C VAL A 306 10.48 -2.84 -4.33
N THR A 307 11.71 -2.53 -4.75
CA THR A 307 12.83 -2.19 -3.86
C THR A 307 13.12 -0.69 -3.76
N ASP A 308 12.53 0.11 -4.65
CA ASP A 308 12.76 1.56 -4.70
C ASP A 308 12.39 2.22 -3.37
N VAL A 309 13.30 3.03 -2.83
CA VAL A 309 13.03 3.80 -1.63
C VAL A 309 13.94 5.04 -1.57
N VAL A 310 13.37 6.18 -1.21
CA VAL A 310 14.12 7.42 -0.92
C VAL A 310 13.62 8.03 0.38
N LEU A 311 14.54 8.53 1.23
CA LEU A 311 14.15 9.29 2.40
C LEU A 311 13.72 10.69 1.96
N ILE A 312 12.46 11.04 2.22
CA ILE A 312 11.96 12.39 2.12
C ILE A 312 11.89 13.04 3.50
N THR A 313 12.32 14.28 3.56
CA THR A 313 12.29 15.15 4.75
C THR A 313 11.68 16.49 4.33
N ARG A 314 11.54 17.41 5.27
CA ARG A 314 11.05 18.77 4.99
C ARG A 314 11.86 19.48 3.89
N ASP A 315 13.14 19.16 3.75
CA ASP A 315 14.04 19.84 2.82
C ASP A 315 13.85 19.43 1.36
N ASN A 316 13.45 18.17 1.10
CA ASN A 316 13.47 17.59 -0.24
C ASN A 316 12.14 16.93 -0.67
N PHE A 317 11.12 16.83 0.17
CA PHE A 317 9.92 16.05 -0.16
C PHE A 317 9.23 16.48 -1.47
N LYS A 318 9.15 17.79 -1.74
CA LYS A 318 8.53 18.30 -2.98
C LYS A 318 9.30 17.87 -4.22
N GLU A 319 10.62 17.97 -4.18
CA GLU A 319 11.49 17.60 -5.30
C GLU A 319 11.43 16.09 -5.58
N GLU A 320 11.52 15.27 -4.54
CA GLU A 320 11.48 13.81 -4.70
C GLU A 320 10.12 13.29 -5.16
N LEU A 321 9.01 13.91 -4.71
CA LEU A 321 7.68 13.59 -5.23
C LEU A 321 7.52 13.98 -6.70
N GLU A 322 8.01 15.17 -7.09
CA GLU A 322 7.97 15.61 -8.49
C GLU A 322 8.77 14.67 -9.40
N LYS A 323 9.98 14.26 -8.98
CA LYS A 323 10.82 13.28 -9.72
C LYS A 323 10.08 11.95 -9.99
N LYS A 324 9.20 11.53 -9.08
CA LYS A 324 8.38 10.31 -9.21
C LYS A 324 7.04 10.55 -9.92
N GLY A 325 6.75 11.76 -10.42
CA GLY A 325 5.45 12.08 -11.02
C GLY A 325 4.30 12.08 -10.00
N LEU A 326 4.63 12.24 -8.73
CA LEU A 326 3.72 12.29 -7.58
C LEU A 326 3.51 13.71 -7.05
N GLY A 327 4.07 14.72 -7.73
CA GLY A 327 3.98 16.12 -7.36
C GLY A 327 2.57 16.71 -7.47
N GLY A 328 2.38 17.86 -6.80
CA GLY A 328 1.10 18.57 -6.74
C GLY A 328 0.11 18.06 -5.68
N LYS A 329 0.59 17.24 -4.72
CA LYS A 329 -0.12 16.97 -3.46
C LYS A 329 0.33 17.94 -2.37
#